data_AF-A0A399F6H8-F1
#
_entry.id   AF-A0A399F6H8-F1
#
_cell.length_a   1.000
_cell.length_b   1.000
_cell.length_c   1.000
_cell.angle_alpha   90.00
_cell.angle_beta   90.00
_cell.angle_gamma   90.00
#
_symmetry.space_group_name_H-M   'P 1'
#
loop_
_entity.id
_entity.type
_entity.pdbx_description
1 polymer ?
#
loop_
_entity_poly.entity_id
_entity_poly.type
_entity_poly.pdbx_seq_one_letter_code
_entity_poly.pdbx_strand_id
1 'polypeptide(L)'
;MGGLGGSGSQPLASLAPLSTDHPLFKQGLSRDNLPLVARYYWVNEVGDDRHAEAAYGGLKYKPRQSKYLGYEGWDVLEVQLWPDEVRSDLVRIHLNREARVTVVWEDSALWLAGWGKGSLSTSSKTYTTFTKDFGAGEIALGSPAAGSKGKDSPRYFVLIGERGGVGSKPPALPAGIAETDRPQPNSTCPDWLENAWTVKQVYGVTAPDGQDYKTWHPQIDPIYWCYYGHEHGSDPALVGYKPAFEYVAKRFNDQPELHVGFKGFAIRDEGANQGWYINIHSETGVQSRACAQFHTVVIAVTNLKTGELLAELAYKGDFGATISNRDNNPPVNLTCTSVKTGQPVTQAQLQAQTDSSKNLRVSSNGQDPGGYENWHGGGNKALGMSFWGDKNPTGRALNIDIRNPATFCADTTCNLVKSTGSVADERTVFISNLRIRYTDAIAALDKADGQQDGYFWTDLYGEALPAGKNPGDSGTIRQYLKPGFDSGVNGEGLQGGFSTEDAWRGVYLRGVGVPHVGLEGGLTGQN
;
A
#
# COMPACT_ATOMS: atom_id res chain seq x y z
N MET A 1 -9.83 -42.11 -24.94
CA MET A 1 -9.29 -41.01 -25.77
C MET A 1 -9.85 -39.71 -25.22
N GLY A 2 -9.20 -39.15 -24.19
CA GLY A 2 -9.58 -37.88 -23.57
C GLY A 2 -8.53 -36.83 -23.93
N GLY A 3 -8.96 -35.74 -24.55
CA GLY A 3 -8.09 -34.63 -24.92
C GLY A 3 -7.68 -33.84 -23.69
N LEU A 4 -6.38 -33.69 -23.48
CA LEU A 4 -5.76 -32.76 -22.55
C LEU A 4 -5.96 -31.35 -23.08
N GLY A 5 -6.81 -30.56 -22.40
CA GLY A 5 -6.88 -29.12 -22.60
C GLY A 5 -5.58 -28.49 -22.07
N GLY A 6 -4.91 -27.72 -22.92
CA GLY A 6 -3.66 -27.03 -22.57
C GLY A 6 -3.86 -26.05 -21.43
N SER A 7 -2.96 -26.11 -20.46
CA SER A 7 -2.77 -25.09 -19.42
C SER A 7 -2.28 -23.80 -20.09
N GLY A 8 -3.21 -22.93 -20.46
CA GLY A 8 -2.87 -21.56 -20.82
C GLY A 8 -2.36 -20.86 -19.56
N SER A 9 -1.06 -20.56 -19.50
CA SER A 9 -0.50 -19.60 -18.57
C SER A 9 -1.32 -18.31 -18.68
N GLN A 10 -2.08 -17.95 -17.64
CA GLN A 10 -2.70 -16.62 -17.64
C GLN A 10 -1.57 -15.59 -17.64
N PRO A 11 -1.57 -14.64 -18.60
CA PRO A 11 -0.61 -13.54 -18.55
C PRO A 11 -0.82 -12.80 -17.23
N LEU A 12 0.28 -12.46 -16.55
CA LEU A 12 0.26 -11.46 -15.48
C LEU A 12 -0.60 -10.29 -15.97
N ALA A 13 -1.69 -10.00 -15.25
CA ALA A 13 -2.58 -8.91 -15.58
C ALA A 13 -1.72 -7.69 -15.88
N SER A 14 -1.90 -7.06 -17.05
CA SER A 14 -1.07 -5.95 -17.47
C SER A 14 -1.11 -4.88 -16.37
N LEU A 15 -0.04 -4.81 -15.58
CA LEU A 15 0.09 -3.83 -14.52
C LEU A 15 -0.07 -2.46 -15.19
N ALA A 16 -1.18 -1.79 -14.87
CA ALA A 16 -1.58 -0.55 -15.51
C ALA A 16 -0.44 0.49 -15.47
N PRO A 17 -0.36 1.42 -16.45
CA PRO A 17 0.55 2.55 -16.36
C PRO A 17 0.32 3.32 -15.05
N LEU A 18 1.34 4.07 -14.58
CA LEU A 18 1.33 4.86 -13.34
C LEU A 18 -0.06 5.52 -13.14
N SER A 19 -0.90 4.98 -12.25
CA SER A 19 -2.33 5.32 -12.26
C SER A 19 -2.73 6.34 -11.20
N THR A 20 -1.83 6.67 -10.27
CA THR A 20 -1.81 7.97 -9.60
C THR A 20 -0.88 8.89 -10.39
N ASP A 21 -1.45 9.88 -11.09
CA ASP A 21 -0.65 10.94 -11.70
C ASP A 21 0.17 11.60 -10.59
N HIS A 22 1.49 11.51 -10.70
CA HIS A 22 2.39 12.14 -9.76
C HIS A 22 2.03 13.62 -9.61
N PRO A 23 1.97 14.18 -8.38
CA PRO A 23 1.53 15.55 -8.15
C PRO A 23 2.34 16.61 -8.93
N LEU A 24 3.61 16.34 -9.27
CA LEU A 24 4.46 17.27 -10.00
C LEU A 24 4.08 17.43 -11.47
N PHE A 25 3.37 16.48 -12.08
CA PHE A 25 2.85 16.66 -13.44
C PHE A 25 1.84 17.81 -13.50
N LYS A 26 1.03 17.98 -12.45
CA LYS A 26 0.11 19.13 -12.33
C LYS A 26 0.84 20.45 -12.13
N GLN A 27 2.10 20.40 -11.69
CA GLN A 27 2.98 21.55 -11.51
C GLN A 27 3.84 21.82 -12.76
N GLY A 28 3.50 21.20 -13.89
CA GLY A 28 4.15 21.47 -15.18
C GLY A 28 5.37 20.60 -15.48
N LEU A 29 5.66 19.57 -14.68
CA LEU A 29 6.71 18.62 -15.00
C LEU A 29 6.32 17.79 -16.24
N SER A 30 7.18 17.78 -17.27
CA SER A 30 6.96 16.91 -18.44
C SER A 30 7.23 15.44 -18.13
N ARG A 31 6.46 14.53 -18.74
CA ARG A 31 6.73 13.09 -18.71
C ARG A 31 8.06 12.72 -19.40
N ASP A 32 8.58 13.56 -20.28
CA ASP A 32 9.90 13.39 -20.88
C ASP A 32 11.05 13.55 -19.86
N ASN A 33 10.76 14.13 -18.69
CA ASN A 33 11.71 14.28 -17.60
C ASN A 33 11.70 13.09 -16.63
N LEU A 34 10.92 12.05 -16.91
CA LEU A 34 10.93 10.84 -16.09
C LEU A 34 12.28 10.10 -16.21
N PRO A 35 12.66 9.33 -15.19
CA PRO A 35 13.75 8.37 -15.30
C PRO A 35 13.47 7.37 -16.42
N LEU A 36 14.52 6.78 -16.99
CA LEU A 36 14.37 5.80 -18.08
C LEU A 36 13.57 4.59 -17.62
N VAL A 37 13.82 4.11 -16.40
CA VAL A 37 13.11 3.00 -15.79
C VAL A 37 11.87 3.52 -15.05
N ALA A 38 10.71 2.99 -15.42
CA ALA A 38 9.45 3.24 -14.75
C ALA A 38 9.21 2.25 -13.59
N ARG A 39 9.57 0.98 -13.81
CA ARG A 39 9.49 -0.10 -12.82
C ARG A 39 10.42 -1.24 -13.22
N TYR A 40 10.73 -2.11 -12.27
CA TYR A 40 11.43 -3.37 -12.53
C TYR A 40 11.00 -4.41 -11.50
N TYR A 41 11.06 -5.68 -11.86
CA TYR A 41 10.81 -6.80 -10.94
C TYR A 41 11.49 -8.07 -11.45
N TRP A 42 11.79 -9.01 -10.54
CA TRP A 42 12.09 -10.37 -10.94
C TRP A 42 10.79 -11.17 -11.11
N VAL A 43 10.85 -12.29 -11.82
CA VAL A 43 9.70 -13.20 -11.96
C VAL A 43 9.96 -14.47 -11.18
N ASN A 44 9.26 -14.63 -10.06
CA ASN A 44 9.31 -15.83 -9.22
C ASN A 44 8.30 -16.88 -9.73
N GLU A 45 8.62 -18.16 -9.55
CA GLU A 45 7.61 -19.23 -9.60
C GLU A 45 7.22 -19.62 -8.18
N VAL A 46 5.93 -19.60 -7.86
CA VAL A 46 5.43 -20.05 -6.56
C VAL A 46 4.50 -21.24 -6.74
N GLY A 47 4.77 -22.31 -5.98
CA GLY A 47 3.92 -23.51 -5.87
C GLY A 47 4.04 -24.54 -7.00
N ASP A 48 3.35 -25.68 -6.82
CA ASP A 48 3.32 -26.80 -7.78
C ASP A 48 2.62 -26.45 -9.11
N ASP A 49 1.78 -25.39 -9.10
CA ASP A 49 1.01 -24.92 -10.25
C ASP A 49 1.77 -23.86 -11.11
N ARG A 50 3.00 -23.49 -10.72
CA ARG A 50 3.91 -22.56 -11.44
C ARG A 50 3.28 -21.24 -11.89
N HIS A 51 2.62 -20.53 -10.97
CA HIS A 51 2.23 -19.15 -11.23
C HIS A 51 3.45 -18.23 -11.15
N ALA A 52 3.55 -17.32 -12.12
CA ALA A 52 4.60 -16.31 -12.17
C ALA A 52 4.19 -15.11 -11.31
N GLU A 53 5.02 -14.74 -10.33
CA GLU A 53 4.78 -13.60 -9.44
C GLU A 53 5.89 -12.56 -9.54
N ALA A 54 5.51 -11.29 -9.45
CA ALA A 54 6.49 -10.21 -9.34
C ALA A 54 7.05 -10.18 -7.93
N ALA A 55 8.36 -10.10 -7.79
CA ALA A 55 8.93 -9.64 -6.54
C ALA A 55 10.19 -8.78 -6.75
N TYR A 56 10.68 -8.24 -5.64
CA TYR A 56 11.60 -7.10 -5.67
C TYR A 56 12.84 -7.34 -4.80
N GLY A 57 12.90 -8.48 -4.11
CA GLY A 57 14.02 -8.88 -3.28
C GLY A 57 15.30 -9.08 -4.10
N GLY A 58 16.40 -8.46 -3.68
CA GLY A 58 17.72 -8.66 -4.31
C GLY A 58 18.02 -7.80 -5.55
N LEU A 59 17.04 -7.05 -6.08
CA LEU A 59 17.27 -6.06 -7.14
C LEU A 59 17.62 -4.70 -6.53
N LYS A 60 18.66 -4.05 -7.06
CA LYS A 60 19.03 -2.69 -6.64
C LYS A 60 19.18 -1.78 -7.86
N TYR A 61 18.25 -0.83 -7.99
CA TYR A 61 18.32 0.19 -9.02
C TYR A 61 19.00 1.46 -8.50
N LYS A 62 19.95 1.97 -9.28
CA LYS A 62 20.77 3.12 -8.95
C LYS A 62 20.78 4.05 -10.16
N PRO A 63 19.79 4.94 -10.29
CA PRO A 63 19.71 5.82 -11.45
C PRO A 63 20.90 6.77 -11.46
N ARG A 64 21.54 6.89 -12.62
CA ARG A 64 22.71 7.77 -12.88
C ARG A 64 23.95 7.50 -12.05
N GLN A 65 24.06 6.35 -11.41
CA GLN A 65 25.18 6.05 -10.51
C GLN A 65 26.29 5.20 -11.13
N SER A 66 26.20 4.85 -12.41
CA SER A 66 27.28 4.14 -13.10
C SER A 66 28.55 5.00 -13.12
N LYS A 67 29.66 4.40 -12.69
CA LYS A 67 31.02 4.96 -12.72
C LYS A 67 31.95 4.17 -13.65
N TYR A 68 31.37 3.28 -14.43
CA TYR A 68 32.11 2.46 -15.38
C TYR A 68 32.55 3.31 -16.57
N LEU A 69 33.80 3.13 -17.00
CA LEU A 69 34.36 3.88 -18.12
C LEU A 69 33.52 3.64 -19.39
N GLY A 70 33.06 4.72 -20.02
CA GLY A 70 32.18 4.66 -21.21
C GLY A 70 30.69 4.49 -20.89
N TYR A 71 30.33 4.40 -19.61
CA TYR A 71 28.95 4.29 -19.12
C TYR A 71 28.71 5.26 -17.95
N GLU A 72 29.47 6.34 -17.84
CA GLU A 72 29.34 7.31 -16.76
C GLU A 72 27.95 7.96 -16.76
N GLY A 73 27.32 8.00 -15.58
CA GLY A 73 25.98 8.60 -15.42
C GLY A 73 24.85 7.74 -16.01
N TRP A 74 25.12 6.51 -16.43
CA TRP A 74 24.06 5.54 -16.75
C TRP A 74 23.41 5.03 -15.45
N ASP A 75 22.18 4.53 -15.59
CA ASP A 75 21.52 3.82 -14.51
C ASP A 75 22.12 2.42 -14.36
N VAL A 76 22.13 1.90 -13.14
CA VAL A 76 22.59 0.54 -12.83
C VAL A 76 21.45 -0.22 -12.18
N LEU A 77 21.08 -1.37 -12.74
CA LEU A 77 20.24 -2.36 -12.09
C LEU A 77 21.11 -3.58 -11.75
N GLU A 78 21.38 -3.78 -10.46
CA GLU A 78 22.11 -4.94 -9.97
C GLU A 78 21.14 -6.12 -9.82
N VAL A 79 21.43 -7.23 -10.52
CA VAL A 79 20.62 -8.45 -10.49
C VAL A 79 21.36 -9.50 -9.67
N GLN A 80 20.79 -9.88 -8.53
CA GLN A 80 21.31 -10.98 -7.72
C GLN A 80 20.71 -12.30 -8.22
N LEU A 81 21.55 -13.18 -8.76
CA LEU A 81 21.12 -14.51 -9.19
C LEU A 81 21.06 -15.47 -8.01
N TRP A 82 20.01 -16.28 -7.98
CA TRP A 82 19.90 -17.43 -7.10
C TRP A 82 20.36 -18.67 -7.89
N PRO A 83 21.12 -19.61 -7.28
CA PRO A 83 21.84 -20.66 -8.01
C PRO A 83 20.99 -21.55 -8.93
N ASP A 84 19.69 -21.63 -8.68
CA ASP A 84 18.77 -22.58 -9.32
C ASP A 84 17.76 -21.90 -10.28
N GLU A 85 17.81 -20.58 -10.45
CA GLU A 85 16.84 -19.85 -11.29
C GLU A 85 17.32 -19.69 -12.73
N VAL A 86 16.79 -20.50 -13.65
CA VAL A 86 17.02 -20.39 -15.09
C VAL A 86 15.72 -20.05 -15.79
N ARG A 87 15.58 -18.78 -16.21
CA ARG A 87 14.41 -18.28 -16.95
C ARG A 87 14.82 -17.39 -18.10
N SER A 88 14.02 -17.33 -19.17
CA SER A 88 14.23 -16.36 -20.25
C SER A 88 13.69 -14.96 -19.94
N ASP A 89 12.88 -14.83 -18.89
CA ASP A 89 12.24 -13.59 -18.46
C ASP A 89 12.45 -13.32 -16.96
N LEU A 90 13.61 -13.71 -16.43
CA LEU A 90 13.96 -13.56 -15.02
C LEU A 90 13.73 -12.14 -14.50
N VAL A 91 14.15 -11.13 -15.26
CA VAL A 91 13.99 -9.72 -14.89
C VAL A 91 13.14 -9.02 -15.93
N ARG A 92 12.12 -8.29 -15.48
CA ARG A 92 11.31 -7.41 -16.32
C ARG A 92 11.58 -5.96 -15.95
N ILE A 93 11.80 -5.14 -16.96
CA ILE A 93 12.05 -3.70 -16.82
C ILE A 93 11.05 -2.98 -17.71
N HIS A 94 10.35 -1.98 -17.17
CA HIS A 94 9.50 -1.12 -17.98
C HIS A 94 10.21 0.21 -18.22
N LEU A 95 10.36 0.57 -19.49
CA LEU A 95 11.02 1.80 -19.92
C LEU A 95 9.98 2.88 -20.23
N ASN A 96 10.16 4.08 -19.67
CA ASN A 96 9.30 5.23 -19.96
C ASN A 96 9.49 5.76 -21.40
N ARG A 97 10.67 5.55 -21.98
CA ARG A 97 11.04 5.99 -23.33
C ARG A 97 12.11 5.08 -23.93
N GLU A 98 12.48 5.34 -25.17
CA GLU A 98 13.55 4.59 -25.83
C GLU A 98 14.86 4.66 -25.04
N ALA A 99 15.52 3.52 -24.86
CA ALA A 99 16.74 3.42 -24.07
C ALA A 99 17.73 2.45 -24.72
N ARG A 100 19.01 2.68 -24.42
CA ARG A 100 20.08 1.71 -24.67
C ARG A 100 20.28 0.88 -23.42
N VAL A 101 20.19 -0.43 -23.57
CA VAL A 101 20.36 -1.39 -22.48
C VAL A 101 21.60 -2.22 -22.73
N THR A 102 22.48 -2.27 -21.73
CA THR A 102 23.71 -3.06 -21.76
C THR A 102 23.71 -4.06 -20.62
N VAL A 103 23.73 -5.34 -20.95
CA VAL A 103 23.93 -6.42 -20.00
C VAL A 103 25.43 -6.65 -19.83
N VAL A 104 25.92 -6.53 -18.60
CA VAL A 104 27.33 -6.78 -18.28
C VAL A 104 27.45 -8.15 -17.63
N TRP A 105 28.16 -9.04 -18.32
CA TRP A 105 28.21 -10.45 -17.96
C TRP A 105 29.55 -11.07 -18.35
N GLU A 106 29.97 -12.11 -17.64
CA GLU A 106 31.27 -12.72 -17.84
C GLU A 106 31.28 -13.64 -19.07
N ASP A 107 30.19 -14.40 -19.28
CA ASP A 107 30.07 -15.40 -20.33
C ASP A 107 29.12 -14.95 -21.45
N SER A 108 28.70 -15.89 -22.30
CA SER A 108 27.63 -15.69 -23.29
C SER A 108 26.34 -16.40 -22.88
N ALA A 109 25.18 -15.80 -23.16
CA ALA A 109 23.88 -16.47 -23.01
C ALA A 109 23.13 -16.48 -24.36
N LEU A 110 22.35 -17.53 -24.63
CA LEU A 110 21.61 -17.68 -25.88
C LEU A 110 20.63 -16.53 -26.14
N TRP A 111 19.98 -16.01 -25.09
CA TRP A 111 19.03 -14.90 -25.20
C TRP A 111 19.72 -13.55 -25.52
N LEU A 112 21.04 -13.47 -25.41
CA LEU A 112 21.86 -12.33 -25.84
C LEU A 112 22.34 -12.47 -27.29
N ALA A 113 21.93 -13.52 -28.01
CA ALA A 113 22.22 -13.65 -29.43
C ALA A 113 21.68 -12.45 -30.22
N GLY A 114 22.52 -11.87 -31.08
CA GLY A 114 22.19 -10.69 -31.88
C GLY A 114 22.36 -9.34 -31.17
N TRP A 115 22.74 -9.32 -29.89
CA TRP A 115 23.14 -8.09 -29.20
C TRP A 115 24.57 -7.69 -29.58
N GLY A 116 24.85 -6.39 -29.61
CA GLY A 116 26.19 -5.87 -29.89
C GLY A 116 27.15 -6.23 -28.76
N LYS A 117 28.28 -6.86 -29.09
CA LYS A 117 29.29 -7.27 -28.10
C LYS A 117 30.34 -6.19 -27.89
N GLY A 118 30.73 -5.99 -26.63
CA GLY A 118 31.84 -5.13 -26.22
C GLY A 118 32.53 -5.67 -24.99
N SER A 119 33.38 -4.85 -24.38
CA SER A 119 34.04 -5.16 -23.12
C SER A 119 33.95 -3.99 -22.14
N LEU A 120 33.95 -4.32 -20.86
CA LEU A 120 34.01 -3.36 -19.78
C LEU A 120 35.08 -3.79 -18.78
N SER A 121 36.11 -2.97 -18.60
CA SER A 121 37.17 -3.23 -17.63
C SER A 121 36.94 -2.41 -16.35
N THR A 122 37.01 -3.09 -15.21
CA THR A 122 37.15 -2.49 -13.88
C THR A 122 38.61 -2.60 -13.43
N SER A 123 38.95 -2.03 -12.27
CA SER A 123 40.28 -2.17 -11.69
C SER A 123 40.69 -3.61 -11.37
N SER A 124 39.72 -4.53 -11.28
CA SER A 124 39.95 -5.92 -10.86
C SER A 124 39.54 -6.98 -11.90
N LYS A 125 38.73 -6.63 -12.90
CA LYS A 125 38.17 -7.62 -13.84
C LYS A 125 37.75 -7.00 -15.17
N THR A 126 37.81 -7.77 -16.25
CA THR A 126 37.17 -7.41 -17.53
C THR A 126 35.94 -8.27 -17.74
N TYR A 127 34.84 -7.62 -18.09
CA TYR A 127 33.54 -8.23 -18.38
C TYR A 127 33.23 -8.12 -19.88
N THR A 128 32.40 -9.04 -20.37
CA THR A 128 31.77 -8.91 -21.68
C THR A 128 30.52 -8.03 -21.53
N THR A 129 30.28 -7.15 -22.50
CA THR A 129 29.05 -6.35 -22.55
C THR A 129 28.22 -6.73 -23.76
N PHE A 130 26.89 -6.75 -23.58
CA PHE A 130 25.91 -7.04 -24.62
C PHE A 130 24.93 -5.90 -24.68
N THR A 131 24.88 -5.17 -25.80
CA THR A 131 24.15 -3.91 -25.92
C THR A 131 23.08 -3.97 -27.00
N LYS A 132 21.90 -3.44 -26.70
CA LYS A 132 20.78 -3.31 -27.64
C LYS A 132 19.94 -2.08 -27.30
N ASP A 133 19.39 -1.44 -28.34
CA ASP A 133 18.42 -0.35 -28.18
C ASP A 133 16.99 -0.92 -28.11
N PHE A 134 16.19 -0.35 -27.22
CA PHE A 134 14.81 -0.73 -26.99
C PHE A 134 13.89 0.49 -27.11
N GLY A 135 12.65 0.25 -27.54
CA GLY A 135 11.58 1.22 -27.46
C GLY A 135 11.09 1.41 -26.02
N ALA A 136 10.15 2.34 -25.82
CA ALA A 136 9.37 2.41 -24.59
C ALA A 136 8.57 1.12 -24.37
N GLY A 137 8.27 0.80 -23.13
CA GLY A 137 7.50 -0.38 -22.73
C GLY A 137 8.33 -1.44 -22.00
N GLU A 138 7.75 -2.62 -21.88
CA GLU A 138 8.36 -3.71 -21.11
C GLU A 138 9.41 -4.48 -21.91
N ILE A 139 10.54 -4.77 -21.26
CA ILE A 139 11.57 -5.66 -21.75
C ILE A 139 11.78 -6.80 -20.75
N ALA A 140 12.05 -7.99 -21.27
CA ALA A 140 12.36 -9.17 -20.48
C ALA A 140 13.82 -9.58 -20.68
N LEU A 141 14.52 -9.82 -19.59
CA LEU A 141 15.91 -10.25 -19.56
C LEU A 141 16.00 -11.62 -18.90
N GLY A 142 16.75 -12.53 -19.52
CA GLY A 142 16.91 -13.88 -19.02
C GLY A 142 17.94 -14.00 -17.91
N SER A 143 17.92 -15.15 -17.24
CA SER A 143 19.03 -15.64 -16.44
C SER A 143 20.18 -16.02 -17.38
N PRO A 144 21.42 -15.54 -17.14
CA PRO A 144 22.58 -16.13 -17.76
C PRO A 144 22.83 -17.51 -17.11
N ALA A 145 23.20 -18.50 -17.92
CA ALA A 145 23.10 -19.95 -17.62
C ALA A 145 23.47 -20.38 -16.18
N ALA A 146 22.71 -21.34 -15.63
CA ALA A 146 23.00 -21.98 -14.35
C ALA A 146 24.34 -22.73 -14.37
N GLY A 147 25.14 -22.55 -13.31
CA GLY A 147 26.40 -23.28 -13.16
C GLY A 147 27.18 -22.96 -11.89
N SER A 148 26.94 -21.82 -11.25
CA SER A 148 27.72 -21.40 -10.09
C SER A 148 26.91 -21.55 -8.80
N LYS A 149 27.15 -22.63 -8.06
CA LYS A 149 26.60 -22.82 -6.71
C LYS A 149 27.50 -22.11 -5.69
N GLY A 150 26.95 -21.21 -4.88
CA GLY A 150 27.63 -20.66 -3.69
C GLY A 150 27.53 -19.14 -3.51
N LYS A 151 28.22 -18.60 -2.50
CA LYS A 151 28.29 -17.16 -2.17
C LYS A 151 28.91 -16.30 -3.28
N ASP A 152 29.54 -16.95 -4.27
CA ASP A 152 30.09 -16.36 -5.49
C ASP A 152 29.14 -16.50 -6.69
N SER A 153 27.83 -16.62 -6.44
CA SER A 153 26.81 -16.64 -7.51
C SER A 153 27.02 -15.43 -8.43
N PRO A 154 27.17 -15.67 -9.73
CA PRO A 154 27.66 -14.66 -10.65
C PRO A 154 26.61 -13.57 -10.78
N ARG A 155 27.00 -12.34 -10.49
CA ARG A 155 26.12 -11.17 -10.61
C ARG A 155 26.28 -10.63 -12.03
N TYR A 156 25.17 -10.50 -12.74
CA TYR A 156 25.15 -9.64 -13.91
C TYR A 156 24.43 -8.35 -13.53
N PHE A 157 24.86 -7.24 -14.14
CA PHE A 157 24.21 -5.96 -13.94
C PHE A 157 23.79 -5.40 -15.29
N VAL A 158 22.71 -4.63 -15.24
CA VAL A 158 22.13 -3.99 -16.42
C VAL A 158 22.44 -2.51 -16.32
N LEU A 159 23.11 -1.98 -17.33
CA LEU A 159 23.34 -0.55 -17.50
C LEU A 159 22.29 0.00 -18.45
N ILE A 160 21.66 1.11 -18.09
CA ILE A 160 20.57 1.70 -18.88
C ILE A 160 20.89 3.18 -19.11
N GLY A 161 20.92 3.58 -20.38
CA GLY A 161 21.24 4.93 -20.83
C GLY A 161 20.28 5.40 -21.91
N GLU A 162 20.31 6.69 -22.23
CA GLU A 162 19.49 7.24 -23.30
C GLU A 162 19.86 6.61 -24.65
N ARG A 163 18.89 6.55 -25.57
CA ARG A 163 19.13 6.14 -26.96
C ARG A 163 20.24 7.02 -27.57
N GLY A 164 21.39 6.41 -27.86
CA GLY A 164 22.61 7.11 -28.25
C GLY A 164 23.82 6.78 -27.36
N GLY A 165 23.61 6.16 -26.21
CA GLY A 165 24.67 5.70 -25.33
C GLY A 165 25.23 6.77 -24.39
N VAL A 166 24.37 7.69 -23.96
CA VAL A 166 24.70 8.68 -22.93
C VAL A 166 23.94 8.37 -21.64
N GLY A 167 24.45 8.85 -20.50
CA GLY A 167 23.80 8.70 -19.21
C GLY A 167 22.39 9.29 -19.19
N SER A 168 21.54 8.76 -18.29
CA SER A 168 20.16 9.24 -18.16
C SER A 168 20.14 10.67 -17.60
N LYS A 169 19.17 11.47 -18.03
CA LYS A 169 19.04 12.86 -17.56
C LYS A 169 18.43 12.92 -16.15
N PRO A 170 18.86 13.85 -15.28
CA PRO A 170 18.11 14.15 -14.07
C PRO A 170 16.67 14.55 -14.39
N PRO A 171 15.69 14.17 -13.56
CA PRO A 171 14.39 14.80 -13.60
C PRO A 171 14.50 16.30 -13.31
N ALA A 172 13.68 17.13 -13.97
CA ALA A 172 13.62 18.55 -13.67
C ALA A 172 12.98 18.82 -12.30
N LEU A 173 13.43 19.87 -11.61
CA LEU A 173 12.80 20.32 -10.36
C LEU A 173 11.59 21.21 -10.65
N PRO A 174 10.55 21.19 -9.80
CA PRO A 174 9.47 22.17 -9.87
C PRO A 174 9.99 23.59 -9.64
N ALA A 175 9.24 24.58 -10.14
CA ALA A 175 9.55 25.98 -9.91
C ALA A 175 9.57 26.29 -8.39
N GLY A 176 10.60 27.03 -7.95
CA GLY A 176 10.74 27.44 -6.54
C GLY A 176 11.55 26.48 -5.66
N ILE A 177 11.92 25.29 -6.15
CA ILE A 177 12.82 24.37 -5.44
C ILE A 177 14.27 24.63 -5.88
N ALA A 178 15.17 24.84 -4.93
CA ALA A 178 16.58 25.06 -5.21
C ALA A 178 17.30 23.75 -5.60
N GLU A 179 18.35 23.85 -6.42
CA GLU A 179 19.16 22.69 -6.83
C GLU A 179 19.80 21.97 -5.63
N THR A 180 20.09 22.69 -4.54
CA THR A 180 20.58 22.13 -3.28
C THR A 180 19.59 21.20 -2.59
N ASP A 181 18.29 21.35 -2.87
CA ASP A 181 17.21 20.56 -2.30
C ASP A 181 16.75 19.44 -3.24
N ARG A 182 17.53 19.16 -4.29
CA ARG A 182 17.25 18.08 -5.22
C ARG A 182 17.20 16.74 -4.49
N PRO A 183 16.09 15.99 -4.58
CA PRO A 183 16.02 14.67 -3.98
C PRO A 183 17.08 13.75 -4.60
N GLN A 184 17.85 13.09 -3.75
CA GLN A 184 18.90 12.18 -4.19
C GLN A 184 18.33 10.76 -4.29
N PRO A 185 18.57 10.03 -5.40
CA PRO A 185 18.17 8.64 -5.49
C PRO A 185 18.77 7.79 -4.39
N ASN A 186 18.03 6.80 -3.93
CA ASN A 186 18.41 5.90 -2.85
C ASN A 186 18.68 6.58 -1.49
N SER A 187 18.07 7.75 -1.26
CA SER A 187 18.12 8.49 0.02
C SER A 187 16.70 8.84 0.47
N THR A 188 16.54 9.41 1.67
CA THR A 188 15.24 9.89 2.14
C THR A 188 14.72 11.04 1.25
N CYS A 189 13.45 11.01 0.88
CA CYS A 189 12.80 12.10 0.17
C CYS A 189 12.68 13.33 1.07
N PRO A 190 12.84 14.56 0.53
CA PRO A 190 12.60 15.78 1.29
C PRO A 190 11.10 16.00 1.53
N ASP A 191 10.76 16.64 2.64
CA ASP A 191 9.37 16.87 3.07
C ASP A 191 8.50 17.54 2.01
N TRP A 192 9.05 18.47 1.22
CA TRP A 192 8.27 19.18 0.18
C TRP A 192 7.69 18.21 -0.87
N LEU A 193 8.41 17.12 -1.14
CA LEU A 193 8.00 16.12 -2.13
C LEU A 193 6.91 15.21 -1.55
N GLU A 194 7.03 14.79 -0.29
CA GLU A 194 5.98 14.08 0.43
C GLU A 194 4.72 14.94 0.57
N ASN A 195 4.89 16.22 0.93
CA ASN A 195 3.83 17.21 1.03
C ASN A 195 3.11 17.51 -0.29
N ALA A 196 3.66 17.13 -1.43
CA ALA A 196 2.99 17.26 -2.72
C ALA A 196 1.90 16.20 -2.94
N TRP A 197 1.93 15.07 -2.21
CA TRP A 197 0.93 14.01 -2.34
C TRP A 197 -0.35 14.38 -1.59
N THR A 198 -1.20 15.13 -2.31
CA THR A 198 -2.50 15.54 -1.82
C THR A 198 -3.63 15.30 -2.81
N VAL A 199 -4.84 15.28 -2.27
CA VAL A 199 -6.10 15.13 -2.99
C VAL A 199 -7.08 16.18 -2.49
N LYS A 200 -7.75 16.86 -3.43
CA LYS A 200 -8.83 17.82 -3.15
C LYS A 200 -10.21 17.17 -3.08
N GLN A 201 -10.31 15.92 -3.52
CA GLN A 201 -11.56 15.21 -3.68
C GLN A 201 -11.81 14.25 -2.51
N VAL A 202 -13.03 14.27 -1.99
CA VAL A 202 -13.58 13.27 -1.08
C VAL A 202 -14.95 12.90 -1.65
N TYR A 203 -15.28 11.61 -1.76
CA TYR A 203 -16.55 11.14 -2.37
C TYR A 203 -16.70 11.51 -3.85
N GLY A 204 -15.59 11.58 -4.60
CA GLY A 204 -15.58 11.96 -6.03
C GLY A 204 -15.85 13.44 -6.31
N VAL A 205 -16.04 14.26 -5.29
CA VAL A 205 -16.29 15.72 -5.38
C VAL A 205 -15.27 16.48 -4.56
N THR A 206 -15.13 17.79 -4.77
CA THR A 206 -14.28 18.62 -3.90
C THR A 206 -14.68 18.43 -2.44
N ALA A 207 -13.68 18.27 -1.57
CA ALA A 207 -13.88 18.15 -0.13
C ALA A 207 -14.87 19.22 0.36
N PRO A 208 -15.84 18.90 1.23
CA PRO A 208 -16.85 19.86 1.64
C PRO A 208 -16.30 21.16 2.24
N ASP A 209 -15.08 21.13 2.77
CA ASP A 209 -14.37 22.26 3.34
C ASP A 209 -13.35 22.91 2.38
N GLY A 210 -13.23 22.41 1.15
CA GLY A 210 -12.33 22.92 0.12
C GLY A 210 -10.85 22.65 0.36
N GLN A 211 -10.48 21.88 1.40
CA GLN A 211 -9.09 21.63 1.77
C GLN A 211 -8.45 20.50 0.94
N ASP A 212 -7.12 20.54 0.89
CA ASP A 212 -6.30 19.48 0.32
C ASP A 212 -5.93 18.51 1.45
N TYR A 213 -6.15 17.23 1.21
CA TYR A 213 -5.87 16.17 2.16
C TYR A 213 -4.66 15.38 1.72
N LYS A 214 -3.86 14.92 2.68
CA LYS A 214 -2.82 13.95 2.42
C LYS A 214 -3.41 12.70 1.76
N THR A 215 -2.65 12.05 0.89
CA THR A 215 -3.12 10.87 0.16
C THR A 215 -2.02 9.81 0.09
N TRP A 216 -2.35 8.68 -0.54
CA TRP A 216 -1.40 7.61 -0.77
C TRP A 216 -0.25 8.07 -1.67
N HIS A 217 0.97 7.63 -1.34
CA HIS A 217 2.14 7.72 -2.19
C HIS A 217 2.84 6.35 -2.24
N PRO A 218 3.57 6.03 -3.33
CA PRO A 218 4.43 4.86 -3.38
C PRO A 218 5.54 4.97 -2.34
N GLN A 219 6.15 3.84 -1.92
CA GLN A 219 7.22 3.85 -0.91
C GLN A 219 8.49 4.59 -1.37
N ILE A 220 8.78 4.50 -2.67
CA ILE A 220 9.87 5.22 -3.30
C ILE A 220 9.24 6.20 -4.29
N ASP A 221 9.87 7.33 -4.56
CA ASP A 221 9.37 8.32 -5.50
C ASP A 221 9.59 7.90 -6.97
N PRO A 222 8.58 8.02 -7.88
CA PRO A 222 8.70 7.48 -9.24
C PRO A 222 9.59 8.32 -10.16
N ILE A 223 9.91 9.54 -9.73
CA ILE A 223 10.63 10.52 -10.51
C ILE A 223 12.07 10.57 -10.02
N TYR A 224 12.27 10.76 -8.73
CA TYR A 224 13.57 10.97 -8.12
C TYR A 224 14.18 9.73 -7.48
N TRP A 225 13.42 8.65 -7.31
CA TRP A 225 13.90 7.39 -6.71
C TRP A 225 14.47 7.55 -5.29
N CYS A 226 14.00 8.55 -4.54
CA CYS A 226 14.20 8.67 -3.10
C CYS A 226 13.14 7.87 -2.34
N TYR A 227 13.33 7.60 -1.06
CA TYR A 227 12.42 6.84 -0.20
C TYR A 227 11.64 7.77 0.74
N TYR A 228 10.32 7.62 0.82
CA TYR A 228 9.50 8.37 1.78
C TYR A 228 9.66 7.89 3.23
N GLY A 229 10.37 6.79 3.45
CA GLY A 229 10.61 6.23 4.77
C GLY A 229 9.40 5.51 5.38
N HIS A 230 8.25 5.53 4.72
CA HIS A 230 7.05 4.78 5.11
C HIS A 230 6.19 4.45 3.89
N GLU A 231 5.13 3.66 4.10
CA GLU A 231 4.19 3.24 3.07
C GLU A 231 2.74 3.33 3.59
N HIS A 232 1.77 3.14 2.70
CA HIS A 232 0.34 3.31 3.00
C HIS A 232 -0.51 2.12 2.55
N GLY A 233 0.09 0.97 2.34
CA GLY A 233 -0.48 -0.23 1.78
C GLY A 233 -0.63 -0.13 0.26
N SER A 234 -1.67 -0.77 -0.25
CA SER A 234 -1.94 -0.91 -1.68
C SER A 234 -2.09 0.41 -2.42
N ASP A 235 -1.62 0.46 -3.67
CA ASP A 235 -1.92 1.55 -4.60
C ASP A 235 -3.43 1.61 -4.90
N PRO A 236 -4.15 2.66 -4.46
CA PRO A 236 -5.59 2.80 -4.67
C PRO A 236 -5.98 2.92 -6.15
N ALA A 237 -5.01 3.26 -7.01
CA ALA A 237 -5.13 3.19 -8.47
C ALA A 237 -5.62 1.84 -9.01
N LEU A 238 -5.23 0.73 -8.35
CA LEU A 238 -5.58 -0.62 -8.78
C LEU A 238 -7.09 -0.84 -8.80
N VAL A 239 -7.83 -0.02 -8.07
CA VAL A 239 -9.29 0.01 -8.00
C VAL A 239 -9.84 1.38 -8.39
N GLY A 240 -9.08 2.21 -9.10
CA GLY A 240 -9.57 3.50 -9.62
C GLY A 240 -9.98 4.50 -8.54
N TYR A 241 -9.39 4.44 -7.34
CA TYR A 241 -9.75 5.27 -6.19
C TYR A 241 -8.64 6.25 -5.80
N LYS A 242 -8.99 7.30 -5.05
CA LYS A 242 -8.05 8.30 -4.50
C LYS A 242 -8.42 8.63 -3.05
N PRO A 243 -7.71 8.08 -2.04
CA PRO A 243 -8.09 8.25 -0.65
C PRO A 243 -7.68 9.61 -0.11
N ALA A 244 -8.61 10.34 0.50
CA ALA A 244 -8.31 11.51 1.33
C ALA A 244 -7.97 11.06 2.75
N PHE A 245 -6.69 10.80 3.02
CA PHE A 245 -6.23 10.49 4.37
C PHE A 245 -6.43 11.70 5.28
N GLU A 246 -6.51 11.43 6.58
CA GLU A 246 -6.74 12.43 7.64
C GLU A 246 -8.10 13.14 7.61
N TYR A 247 -8.89 13.07 6.52
CA TYR A 247 -10.19 13.76 6.42
C TYR A 247 -11.10 13.48 7.63
N VAL A 248 -11.32 12.20 7.96
CA VAL A 248 -12.16 11.83 9.09
C VAL A 248 -11.54 12.27 10.42
N ALA A 249 -10.21 12.17 10.57
CA ALA A 249 -9.50 12.60 11.78
C ALA A 249 -9.58 14.11 12.01
N LYS A 250 -9.43 14.91 10.95
CA LYS A 250 -9.59 16.37 10.96
C LYS A 250 -10.98 16.79 11.43
N ARG A 251 -12.01 16.10 10.94
CA ARG A 251 -13.41 16.33 11.33
C ARG A 251 -13.71 15.84 12.76
N PHE A 252 -12.84 15.01 13.34
CA PHE A 252 -12.88 14.51 14.72
C PHE A 252 -12.02 15.34 15.68
N ASN A 253 -12.19 16.66 15.72
CA ASN A 253 -11.38 17.55 16.57
C ASN A 253 -9.86 17.33 16.42
N ASP A 254 -9.40 17.15 15.17
CA ASP A 254 -7.99 16.86 14.88
C ASP A 254 -7.43 15.67 15.69
N GLN A 255 -8.16 14.53 15.69
CA GLN A 255 -7.66 13.32 16.36
C GLN A 255 -6.22 13.04 15.92
N PRO A 256 -5.29 12.78 16.86
CA PRO A 256 -3.89 12.51 16.51
C PRO A 256 -3.78 11.11 15.89
N GLU A 257 -4.08 11.04 14.59
CA GLU A 257 -3.82 9.91 13.70
C GLU A 257 -2.70 10.33 12.76
N LEU A 258 -1.47 9.85 13.01
CA LEU A 258 -0.34 10.21 12.15
C LEU A 258 -0.55 9.66 10.75
N HIS A 259 -0.09 10.44 9.75
CA HIS A 259 -0.18 10.10 8.33
C HIS A 259 0.32 8.67 8.04
N VAL A 260 1.48 8.31 8.59
CA VAL A 260 2.08 6.98 8.43
C VAL A 260 1.18 5.82 8.90
N GLY A 261 0.20 6.07 9.76
CA GLY A 261 -0.73 5.06 10.26
C GLY A 261 -1.81 4.64 9.28
N PHE A 262 -2.07 5.38 8.19
CA PHE A 262 -3.10 5.03 7.22
C PHE A 262 -2.64 3.89 6.30
N LYS A 263 -3.35 2.75 6.36
CA LYS A 263 -3.02 1.52 5.61
C LYS A 263 -4.19 1.08 4.75
N GLY A 264 -3.98 1.07 3.45
CA GLY A 264 -4.95 0.73 2.42
C GLY A 264 -4.81 -0.68 1.90
N PHE A 265 -5.95 -1.28 1.57
CA PHE A 265 -6.08 -2.60 0.96
C PHE A 265 -6.91 -2.43 -0.33
N ALA A 266 -6.29 -2.58 -1.49
CA ALA A 266 -6.94 -2.54 -2.79
C ALA A 266 -7.27 -3.95 -3.25
N ILE A 267 -8.55 -4.28 -3.43
CA ILE A 267 -9.01 -5.63 -3.75
C ILE A 267 -9.84 -5.59 -5.02
N ARG A 268 -9.43 -6.36 -6.03
CA ARG A 268 -10.14 -6.48 -7.31
C ARG A 268 -11.02 -7.71 -7.31
N ASP A 269 -12.32 -7.51 -7.14
CA ASP A 269 -13.32 -8.55 -7.36
C ASP A 269 -13.77 -8.51 -8.81
N GLU A 270 -12.99 -9.16 -9.68
CA GLU A 270 -13.26 -9.24 -11.12
C GLU A 270 -14.59 -9.95 -11.42
N GLY A 271 -14.99 -10.91 -10.58
CA GLY A 271 -16.25 -11.64 -10.71
C GLY A 271 -17.46 -10.73 -10.50
N ALA A 272 -17.38 -9.82 -9.53
CA ALA A 272 -18.39 -8.80 -9.28
C ALA A 272 -18.20 -7.51 -10.10
N ASN A 273 -17.09 -7.40 -10.85
CA ASN A 273 -16.66 -6.16 -11.50
C ASN A 273 -16.53 -4.97 -10.51
N GLN A 274 -16.06 -5.25 -9.30
CA GLN A 274 -15.95 -4.30 -8.19
C GLN A 274 -14.51 -4.15 -7.71
N GLY A 275 -14.06 -2.91 -7.58
CA GLY A 275 -12.78 -2.56 -6.98
C GLY A 275 -13.02 -2.03 -5.58
N TRP A 276 -12.51 -2.70 -4.57
CA TRP A 276 -12.64 -2.31 -3.17
C TRP A 276 -11.36 -1.63 -2.71
N TYR A 277 -11.49 -0.50 -2.01
CA TYR A 277 -10.40 0.09 -1.26
C TYR A 277 -10.81 0.21 0.20
N ILE A 278 -10.13 -0.51 1.09
CA ILE A 278 -10.37 -0.45 2.52
C ILE A 278 -9.15 0.21 3.15
N ASN A 279 -9.32 1.37 3.77
CA ASN A 279 -8.26 2.08 4.46
C ASN A 279 -8.56 2.13 5.95
N ILE A 280 -7.56 1.81 6.76
CA ILE A 280 -7.68 1.79 8.20
C ILE A 280 -6.46 2.48 8.81
N HIS A 281 -6.69 3.43 9.73
CA HIS A 281 -5.63 3.94 10.58
C HIS A 281 -5.23 2.84 11.58
N SER A 282 -4.00 2.35 11.48
CA SER A 282 -3.52 1.20 12.25
C SER A 282 -2.05 1.33 12.66
N GLU A 283 -1.67 2.51 13.13
CA GLU A 283 -0.29 2.80 13.56
C GLU A 283 0.14 1.99 14.78
N THR A 284 1.39 1.49 14.77
CA THR A 284 1.99 0.74 15.88
C THR A 284 3.20 1.42 16.53
N GLY A 285 3.59 2.61 16.08
CA GLY A 285 4.75 3.35 16.59
C GLY A 285 4.52 4.10 17.90
N VAL A 286 3.27 4.46 18.22
CA VAL A 286 2.95 5.34 19.37
C VAL A 286 2.13 4.64 20.45
N GLN A 287 2.34 5.05 21.70
CA GLN A 287 1.61 4.53 22.87
C GLN A 287 0.11 4.88 22.84
N SER A 288 -0.26 6.01 22.23
CA SER A 288 -1.66 6.50 22.19
C SER A 288 -2.63 5.49 21.57
N ARG A 289 -2.15 4.57 20.71
CA ARG A 289 -2.96 3.48 20.14
C ARG A 289 -3.57 2.56 21.19
N ALA A 290 -2.94 2.42 22.37
CA ALA A 290 -3.49 1.65 23.49
C ALA A 290 -4.76 2.28 24.06
N CYS A 291 -4.93 3.60 23.93
CA CYS A 291 -6.13 4.31 24.35
C CYS A 291 -7.15 4.58 23.24
N ALA A 292 -6.71 4.61 21.98
CA ALA A 292 -7.59 4.93 20.86
C ALA A 292 -8.59 3.80 20.58
N GLN A 293 -9.80 3.86 21.14
CA GLN A 293 -10.88 2.91 20.83
C GLN A 293 -11.29 2.98 19.36
N PHE A 294 -11.41 4.20 18.83
CA PHE A 294 -11.88 4.45 17.49
C PHE A 294 -10.75 4.88 16.56
N HIS A 295 -10.75 4.33 15.35
CA HIS A 295 -9.78 4.61 14.29
C HIS A 295 -10.51 4.97 13.00
N THR A 296 -9.92 5.81 12.17
CA THR A 296 -10.46 6.07 10.84
C THR A 296 -10.56 4.78 10.03
N VAL A 297 -11.74 4.53 9.49
CA VAL A 297 -12.03 3.49 8.50
C VAL A 297 -12.66 4.17 7.29
N VAL A 298 -12.13 3.89 6.10
CA VAL A 298 -12.73 4.26 4.82
C VAL A 298 -12.91 3.02 3.98
N ILE A 299 -14.12 2.77 3.50
CA ILE A 299 -14.43 1.68 2.57
C ILE A 299 -15.01 2.31 1.32
N ALA A 300 -14.26 2.22 0.22
CA ALA A 300 -14.70 2.63 -1.10
C ALA A 300 -14.91 1.42 -2.01
N VAL A 301 -15.91 1.53 -2.90
CA VAL A 301 -16.18 0.56 -3.95
C VAL A 301 -16.29 1.30 -5.28
N THR A 302 -15.59 0.82 -6.29
CA THR A 302 -15.63 1.34 -7.65
C THR A 302 -16.04 0.24 -8.62
N ASN A 303 -16.46 0.64 -9.81
CA ASN A 303 -16.64 -0.27 -10.94
C ASN A 303 -15.30 -0.45 -11.66
N LEU A 304 -14.75 -1.68 -11.70
CA LEU A 304 -13.40 -1.93 -12.26
C LEU A 304 -13.26 -1.57 -13.75
N LYS A 305 -14.35 -1.64 -14.52
CA LYS A 305 -14.34 -1.33 -15.96
C LYS A 305 -14.41 0.15 -16.25
N THR A 306 -15.19 0.90 -15.46
CA THR A 306 -15.49 2.31 -15.76
C THR A 306 -14.78 3.29 -14.83
N GLY A 307 -14.28 2.83 -13.68
CA GLY A 307 -13.75 3.68 -12.61
C GLY A 307 -14.83 4.46 -11.85
N GLU A 308 -16.11 4.23 -12.11
CA GLU A 308 -17.22 4.88 -11.40
C GLU A 308 -17.19 4.54 -9.91
N LEU A 309 -17.30 5.55 -9.04
CA LEU A 309 -17.49 5.36 -7.61
C LEU A 309 -18.91 4.84 -7.35
N LEU A 310 -19.02 3.72 -6.63
CA LEU A 310 -20.28 3.06 -6.26
C LEU A 310 -20.61 3.27 -4.77
N ALA A 311 -19.58 3.35 -3.93
CA ALA A 311 -19.70 3.67 -2.51
C ALA A 311 -18.41 4.31 -2.00
N GLU A 312 -18.51 5.20 -1.02
CA GLU A 312 -17.40 5.66 -0.19
C GLU A 312 -17.95 5.99 1.19
N LEU A 313 -17.60 5.16 2.17
CA LEU A 313 -18.09 5.20 3.54
C LEU A 313 -16.91 5.47 4.48
N ALA A 314 -16.91 6.60 5.17
CA ALA A 314 -15.80 7.07 5.99
C ALA A 314 -16.27 7.41 7.42
N TYR A 315 -15.65 6.83 8.44
CA TYR A 315 -16.10 6.96 9.83
C TYR A 315 -15.01 6.55 10.82
N LYS A 316 -15.27 6.80 12.11
CA LYS A 316 -14.49 6.31 13.24
C LYS A 316 -15.00 4.94 13.65
N GLY A 317 -14.36 3.89 13.12
CA GLY A 317 -14.69 2.50 13.41
C GLY A 317 -14.29 2.11 14.83
N ASP A 318 -15.17 1.40 15.54
CA ASP A 318 -14.92 0.88 16.89
C ASP A 318 -14.01 -0.35 16.82
N PHE A 319 -12.80 -0.25 17.34
CA PHE A 319 -11.89 -1.39 17.57
C PHE A 319 -11.82 -1.76 19.07
N GLY A 320 -12.69 -1.16 19.88
CA GLY A 320 -12.95 -1.54 21.26
C GLY A 320 -11.77 -1.47 22.20
N ALA A 321 -11.82 -2.32 23.22
CA ALA A 321 -10.84 -2.34 24.29
C ALA A 321 -9.49 -2.88 23.83
N THR A 322 -8.42 -2.31 24.38
CA THR A 322 -7.09 -2.86 24.28
C THR A 322 -6.90 -3.97 25.30
N ILE A 323 -6.65 -5.17 24.80
CA ILE A 323 -6.38 -6.37 25.60
C ILE A 323 -4.96 -6.86 25.30
N SER A 324 -4.35 -7.51 26.28
CA SER A 324 -3.03 -8.11 26.13
C SER A 324 -3.11 -9.30 25.18
N ASN A 325 -2.09 -9.54 24.36
CA ASN A 325 -2.00 -10.75 23.53
C ASN A 325 -1.47 -11.99 24.31
N ARG A 326 -1.76 -12.07 25.61
CA ARG A 326 -1.21 -13.08 26.55
C ARG A 326 -2.18 -13.50 27.61
N ASP A 327 -1.86 -14.56 28.35
CA ASP A 327 -2.47 -14.90 29.64
C ASP A 327 -4.01 -14.90 29.59
N ASN A 328 -4.58 -15.49 28.54
CA ASN A 328 -6.02 -15.49 28.20
C ASN A 328 -6.62 -14.12 27.80
N ASN A 329 -5.78 -13.25 27.25
CA ASN A 329 -6.11 -11.92 26.72
C ASN A 329 -6.85 -11.00 27.70
N PRO A 330 -6.31 -10.73 28.91
CA PRO A 330 -6.93 -9.81 29.84
C PRO A 330 -6.83 -8.36 29.32
N PRO A 331 -7.77 -7.48 29.69
CA PRO A 331 -7.62 -6.05 29.47
C PRO A 331 -6.29 -5.51 29.99
N VAL A 332 -5.68 -4.62 29.23
CA VAL A 332 -4.53 -3.85 29.71
C VAL A 332 -5.02 -2.94 30.85
N ASN A 333 -4.26 -2.86 31.94
CA ASN A 333 -4.53 -2.02 33.10
C ASN A 333 -4.19 -0.55 32.81
N LEU A 334 -4.92 0.03 31.86
CA LEU A 334 -4.77 1.40 31.39
C LEU A 334 -6.13 2.12 31.50
N THR A 335 -6.10 3.33 32.05
CA THR A 335 -7.27 4.23 32.06
C THR A 335 -7.07 5.29 30.99
N CYS A 336 -8.03 5.40 30.10
CA CYS A 336 -8.01 6.31 28.96
C CYS A 336 -9.15 7.34 29.09
N THR A 337 -9.14 8.35 28.24
CA THR A 337 -10.28 9.28 28.13
C THR A 337 -11.19 8.80 27.02
N SER A 338 -12.48 8.57 27.33
CA SER A 338 -13.47 8.23 26.31
C SER A 338 -13.65 9.41 25.37
N VAL A 339 -13.47 9.17 24.06
CA VAL A 339 -13.70 10.22 23.04
C VAL A 339 -15.18 10.58 22.88
N LYS A 340 -16.11 9.72 23.33
CA LYS A 340 -17.56 9.98 23.28
C LYS A 340 -18.04 10.85 24.45
N THR A 341 -17.49 10.65 25.65
CA THR A 341 -18.00 11.30 26.88
C THR A 341 -17.02 12.26 27.54
N GLY A 342 -15.73 12.24 27.14
CA GLY A 342 -14.65 12.97 27.80
C GLY A 342 -14.30 12.45 29.20
N GLN A 343 -14.93 11.37 29.66
CA GLN A 343 -14.72 10.81 31.00
C GLN A 343 -13.62 9.73 31.01
N PRO A 344 -12.94 9.52 32.15
CA PRO A 344 -12.05 8.39 32.33
C PRO A 344 -12.79 7.06 32.12
N VAL A 345 -12.18 6.14 31.37
CA VAL A 345 -12.69 4.80 31.11
C VAL A 345 -11.54 3.79 31.13
N THR A 346 -11.74 2.66 31.80
CA THR A 346 -10.77 1.57 31.82
C THR A 346 -10.98 0.61 30.64
N GLN A 347 -9.94 -0.10 30.23
CA GLN A 347 -10.08 -1.12 29.16
C GLN A 347 -11.08 -2.23 29.53
N ALA A 348 -11.18 -2.59 30.82
CA ALA A 348 -12.18 -3.56 31.29
C ALA A 348 -13.62 -3.03 31.14
N GLN A 349 -13.83 -1.73 31.38
CA GLN A 349 -15.14 -1.10 31.15
C GLN A 349 -15.50 -1.05 29.66
N LEU A 350 -14.52 -0.76 28.78
CA LEU A 350 -14.74 -0.79 27.33
C LEU A 350 -15.04 -2.21 26.84
N GLN A 351 -14.32 -3.23 27.33
CA GLN A 351 -14.54 -4.61 26.93
C GLN A 351 -15.96 -5.11 27.28
N ALA A 352 -16.55 -4.56 28.35
CA ALA A 352 -17.93 -4.86 28.72
C ALA A 352 -19.00 -4.17 27.84
N GLN A 353 -18.60 -3.18 27.02
CA GLN A 353 -19.51 -2.39 26.19
C GLN A 353 -19.51 -2.80 24.71
N THR A 354 -18.45 -3.44 24.23
CA THR A 354 -18.28 -3.81 22.82
C THR A 354 -17.50 -5.12 22.70
N ASP A 355 -17.85 -5.93 21.71
CA ASP A 355 -17.13 -7.17 21.38
C ASP A 355 -15.92 -6.93 20.46
N SER A 356 -15.69 -5.67 20.07
CA SER A 356 -14.50 -5.22 19.35
C SER A 356 -13.31 -5.16 20.30
N SER A 357 -12.11 -5.42 19.80
CA SER A 357 -10.91 -5.44 20.63
C SER A 357 -9.62 -5.26 19.83
N LYS A 358 -8.61 -4.66 20.45
CA LYS A 358 -7.23 -4.64 19.95
C LYS A 358 -6.32 -5.44 20.86
N ASN A 359 -5.80 -6.54 20.34
CA ASN A 359 -4.81 -7.38 21.00
C ASN A 359 -3.44 -6.74 20.80
N LEU A 360 -2.97 -5.98 21.79
CA LEU A 360 -1.66 -5.37 21.76
C LEU A 360 -0.59 -6.29 22.32
N ARG A 361 0.62 -6.06 21.84
CA ARG A 361 1.82 -6.75 22.29
C ARG A 361 2.24 -6.28 23.67
N VAL A 362 2.29 -7.18 24.65
CA VAL A 362 2.70 -6.88 26.04
C VAL A 362 3.88 -7.75 26.46
N SER A 363 4.91 -7.17 27.09
CA SER A 363 6.15 -7.86 27.49
C SER A 363 6.00 -8.87 28.65
N SER A 364 6.87 -9.90 28.74
CA SER A 364 6.90 -10.91 29.85
C SER A 364 8.23 -10.76 30.52
N ASN A 365 8.25 -10.31 31.76
CA ASN A 365 9.52 -10.18 32.48
C ASN A 365 10.58 -9.38 31.66
N GLY A 366 10.13 -8.37 30.90
CA GLY A 366 10.99 -7.56 30.03
C GLY A 366 11.34 -8.17 28.66
N GLN A 367 10.87 -9.39 28.33
CA GLN A 367 11.06 -10.04 27.04
C GLN A 367 9.88 -9.83 26.07
N ASP A 368 10.23 -9.80 24.79
CA ASP A 368 9.33 -9.79 23.65
C ASP A 368 8.46 -11.06 23.58
N PRO A 369 7.10 -10.98 23.60
CA PRO A 369 6.22 -12.14 23.38
C PRO A 369 6.24 -12.81 21.99
N GLY A 370 6.74 -12.15 20.96
CA GLY A 370 6.54 -12.50 19.55
C GLY A 370 6.03 -11.31 18.72
N GLY A 371 5.84 -11.55 17.42
CA GLY A 371 5.71 -10.49 16.41
C GLY A 371 4.30 -10.24 15.89
N TYR A 372 3.29 -10.02 16.73
CA TYR A 372 1.93 -9.86 16.20
C TYR A 372 0.94 -9.10 17.13
N GLU A 373 0.16 -8.19 16.53
CA GLU A 373 -1.05 -7.57 17.07
C GLU A 373 -2.26 -7.95 16.21
N ASN A 374 -3.44 -8.03 16.82
CA ASN A 374 -4.68 -8.34 16.10
C ASN A 374 -5.81 -7.44 16.55
N TRP A 375 -6.46 -6.76 15.61
CA TRP A 375 -7.52 -5.79 15.89
C TRP A 375 -8.82 -6.25 15.23
N HIS A 376 -9.86 -6.41 16.04
CA HIS A 376 -11.18 -6.84 15.60
C HIS A 376 -12.20 -5.70 15.78
N GLY A 377 -12.97 -5.40 14.75
CA GLY A 377 -14.07 -4.43 14.84
C GLY A 377 -14.32 -3.69 13.54
N GLY A 378 -14.50 -2.37 13.65
CA GLY A 378 -14.53 -1.44 12.53
C GLY A 378 -15.76 -1.51 11.63
N GLY A 379 -16.74 -2.38 11.88
CA GLY A 379 -17.96 -2.48 11.07
C GLY A 379 -19.04 -1.49 11.47
N ASN A 380 -19.84 -1.01 10.51
CA ASN A 380 -20.98 -0.17 10.82
C ASN A 380 -22.24 -0.51 9.99
N LYS A 381 -23.24 -1.12 10.64
CA LYS A 381 -24.53 -1.48 10.01
C LYS A 381 -25.39 -0.26 9.65
N ALA A 382 -25.25 0.86 10.38
CA ALA A 382 -25.99 2.09 10.09
C ALA A 382 -25.62 2.69 8.72
N LEU A 383 -24.44 2.35 8.20
CA LEU A 383 -23.96 2.74 6.86
C LEU A 383 -24.36 1.73 5.77
N GLY A 384 -25.37 0.87 6.01
CA GLY A 384 -25.83 -0.11 5.03
C GLY A 384 -24.90 -1.32 4.87
N MET A 385 -23.95 -1.52 5.79
CA MET A 385 -23.07 -2.68 5.80
C MET A 385 -23.74 -3.89 6.44
N SER A 386 -23.42 -5.07 5.92
CA SER A 386 -23.78 -6.37 6.51
C SER A 386 -22.60 -7.32 6.38
N PHE A 387 -22.53 -8.30 7.28
CA PHE A 387 -21.40 -9.26 7.41
C PHE A 387 -21.97 -10.67 7.60
N TRP A 388 -21.16 -11.71 7.45
CA TRP A 388 -21.64 -13.08 7.60
C TRP A 388 -22.24 -13.31 8.99
N GLY A 389 -23.49 -13.79 8.99
CA GLY A 389 -24.30 -13.92 10.19
C GLY A 389 -24.85 -12.59 10.66
N ASP A 390 -26.05 -12.22 10.20
CA ASP A 390 -26.93 -11.30 10.95
C ASP A 390 -27.26 -11.84 12.36
N LYS A 391 -26.84 -13.08 12.67
CA LYS A 391 -26.80 -13.71 13.99
C LYS A 391 -25.47 -13.57 14.75
N ASN A 392 -24.46 -12.88 14.20
CA ASN A 392 -23.28 -12.47 14.95
C ASN A 392 -23.56 -11.05 15.50
N PRO A 393 -24.14 -10.92 16.71
CA PRO A 393 -24.46 -9.61 17.29
C PRO A 393 -23.21 -8.74 17.51
N THR A 394 -22.01 -9.34 17.43
CA THR A 394 -20.74 -8.77 17.86
C THR A 394 -20.17 -7.68 16.95
N GLY A 395 -20.71 -7.45 15.74
CA GLY A 395 -20.26 -6.37 14.85
C GLY A 395 -18.83 -6.51 14.30
N ARG A 396 -18.18 -7.68 14.50
CA ARG A 396 -16.82 -7.96 14.00
C ARG A 396 -16.82 -8.09 12.48
N ALA A 397 -16.51 -6.98 11.83
CA ALA A 397 -16.52 -6.83 10.38
C ALA A 397 -15.16 -7.01 9.76
N LEU A 398 -14.19 -6.28 10.32
CA LEU A 398 -12.82 -6.22 9.87
C LEU A 398 -11.95 -6.81 10.98
N ASN A 399 -11.07 -7.73 10.61
CA ASN A 399 -10.01 -8.20 11.46
C ASN A 399 -8.68 -7.79 10.83
N ILE A 400 -7.82 -7.08 11.56
CA ILE A 400 -6.53 -6.60 11.08
C ILE A 400 -5.44 -7.31 11.85
N ASP A 401 -4.61 -7.98 11.09
CA ASP A 401 -3.47 -8.75 11.53
C ASP A 401 -2.23 -7.90 11.27
N ILE A 402 -1.53 -7.46 12.32
CA ILE A 402 -0.32 -6.64 12.20
C ILE A 402 0.87 -7.46 12.68
N ARG A 403 1.75 -7.87 11.77
CA ARG A 403 2.98 -8.59 12.13
C ARG A 403 4.12 -7.63 12.43
N ASN A 404 4.93 -8.02 13.39
CA ASN A 404 6.11 -7.33 13.89
C ASN A 404 5.87 -5.84 14.18
N PRO A 405 4.86 -5.45 14.98
CA PRO A 405 4.55 -4.04 15.25
C PRO A 405 5.82 -3.26 15.66
N ALA A 406 5.91 -1.97 15.32
CA ALA A 406 7.10 -1.16 15.59
C ALA A 406 7.40 -1.00 17.09
N THR A 407 6.37 -1.09 17.94
CA THR A 407 6.52 -1.04 19.40
C THR A 407 5.66 -2.06 20.14
N PHE A 408 5.93 -2.26 21.42
CA PHE A 408 5.13 -3.08 22.34
C PHE A 408 5.06 -2.47 23.74
N CYS A 409 4.00 -2.78 24.49
CA CYS A 409 3.87 -2.36 25.89
C CYS A 409 4.90 -3.08 26.77
N ALA A 410 5.62 -2.33 27.59
CA ALA A 410 6.63 -2.87 28.50
C ALA A 410 6.05 -3.76 29.62
N ASP A 411 4.77 -3.59 29.93
CA ASP A 411 4.01 -4.37 30.89
C ASP A 411 2.50 -4.19 30.65
N THR A 412 1.65 -4.84 31.46
CA THR A 412 0.19 -4.79 31.35
C THR A 412 -0.42 -3.44 31.71
N THR A 413 0.34 -2.47 32.21
CA THR A 413 -0.15 -1.09 32.37
C THR A 413 -0.06 -0.31 31.06
N CYS A 414 0.84 -0.72 30.16
CA CYS A 414 1.16 -0.03 28.91
C CYS A 414 1.43 1.48 29.10
N ASN A 415 1.99 1.87 30.24
CA ASN A 415 2.45 3.23 30.50
C ASN A 415 3.76 3.58 29.78
N LEU A 416 4.46 2.57 29.26
CA LEU A 416 5.67 2.68 28.48
C LEU A 416 5.60 1.71 27.30
N VAL A 417 5.93 2.17 26.10
CA VAL A 417 6.17 1.31 24.94
C VAL A 417 7.68 1.20 24.65
N LYS A 418 8.11 0.06 24.14
CA LYS A 418 9.48 -0.21 23.69
C LYS A 418 9.49 -0.50 22.21
N SER A 419 10.51 -0.04 21.50
CA SER A 419 10.71 -0.41 20.10
C SER A 419 11.01 -1.90 19.97
N THR A 420 10.46 -2.53 18.93
CA THR A 420 10.80 -3.90 18.54
C THR A 420 12.06 -3.96 17.66
N GLY A 421 12.52 -2.82 17.16
CA GLY A 421 13.52 -2.76 16.08
C GLY A 421 12.98 -3.21 14.71
N SER A 422 11.71 -3.61 14.61
CA SER A 422 11.01 -3.85 13.36
C SER A 422 10.33 -2.57 12.87
N VAL A 423 10.03 -2.56 11.59
CA VAL A 423 9.34 -1.49 10.88
C VAL A 423 7.89 -1.89 10.59
N ALA A 424 7.30 -2.84 11.33
CA ALA A 424 5.97 -3.40 11.10
C ALA A 424 5.83 -3.96 9.69
N ASP A 425 6.18 -5.22 9.48
CA ASP A 425 6.57 -5.68 8.13
C ASP A 425 5.40 -6.20 7.29
N GLU A 426 4.22 -6.45 7.88
CA GLU A 426 3.07 -7.01 7.17
C GLU A 426 1.75 -6.68 7.88
N ARG A 427 0.74 -6.26 7.09
CA ARG A 427 -0.64 -6.13 7.54
C ARG A 427 -1.57 -6.95 6.68
N THR A 428 -2.49 -7.68 7.30
CA THR A 428 -3.53 -8.43 6.60
C THR A 428 -4.90 -8.06 7.14
N VAL A 429 -5.84 -7.71 6.27
CA VAL A 429 -7.24 -7.54 6.62
C VAL A 429 -8.01 -8.80 6.28
N PHE A 430 -8.71 -9.35 7.26
CA PHE A 430 -9.64 -10.46 7.12
C PHE A 430 -11.06 -9.92 7.14
N ILE A 431 -11.82 -10.28 6.11
CA ILE A 431 -13.17 -9.79 5.86
C ILE A 431 -14.11 -10.98 5.78
N SER A 432 -15.21 -10.90 6.52
CA SER A 432 -16.22 -11.96 6.60
C SER A 432 -17.52 -11.52 5.92
N ASN A 433 -17.61 -11.73 4.60
CA ASN A 433 -18.80 -11.49 3.78
C ASN A 433 -19.34 -10.04 3.92
N LEU A 434 -18.46 -9.05 3.78
CA LEU A 434 -18.82 -7.64 3.79
C LEU A 434 -19.70 -7.32 2.57
N ARG A 435 -20.91 -6.83 2.83
CA ARG A 435 -21.84 -6.39 1.82
C ARG A 435 -22.33 -4.98 2.13
N ILE A 436 -22.29 -4.09 1.15
CA ILE A 436 -22.79 -2.71 1.25
C ILE A 436 -24.06 -2.61 0.41
N ARG A 437 -25.13 -2.08 1.00
CA ARG A 437 -26.44 -1.94 0.34
C ARG A 437 -27.05 -0.58 0.55
N TYR A 438 -27.57 -0.01 -0.52
CA TYR A 438 -28.47 1.13 -0.48
C TYR A 438 -29.84 0.66 0.03
N THR A 439 -29.98 0.60 1.35
CA THR A 439 -31.22 0.17 2.03
C THR A 439 -32.22 1.32 2.16
N ASP A 440 -33.46 1.02 2.57
CA ASP A 440 -34.47 2.05 2.87
C ASP A 440 -34.00 3.05 3.95
N ALA A 441 -33.19 2.59 4.91
CA ALA A 441 -32.61 3.46 5.93
C ALA A 441 -31.59 4.46 5.32
N ILE A 442 -30.76 4.00 4.37
CA ILE A 442 -29.85 4.89 3.64
C ILE A 442 -30.64 5.83 2.72
N ALA A 443 -31.67 5.32 2.03
CA ALA A 443 -32.53 6.14 1.19
C ALA A 443 -33.21 7.27 1.98
N ALA A 444 -33.57 7.02 3.25
CA ALA A 444 -34.12 8.05 4.13
C ALA A 444 -33.08 9.11 4.51
N LEU A 445 -31.82 8.73 4.76
CA LEU A 445 -30.72 9.66 5.04
C LEU A 445 -30.34 10.49 3.80
N ASP A 446 -30.27 9.87 2.63
CA ASP A 446 -30.01 10.50 1.33
C ASP A 446 -31.11 11.50 0.96
N LYS A 447 -32.37 11.16 1.22
CA LYS A 447 -33.49 12.08 1.02
C LYS A 447 -33.48 13.29 1.97
N ALA A 448 -32.72 13.27 3.06
CA ALA A 448 -32.76 14.32 4.08
C ALA A 448 -32.28 15.69 3.56
N ASP A 449 -31.45 15.72 2.52
CA ASP A 449 -31.01 16.96 1.85
C ASP A 449 -31.90 17.36 0.65
N GLY A 450 -32.88 16.52 0.30
CA GLY A 450 -33.84 16.74 -0.77
C GLY A 450 -33.41 16.29 -2.17
N GLN A 451 -32.23 15.69 -2.35
CA GLN A 451 -31.69 15.33 -3.67
C GLN A 451 -31.82 13.84 -4.01
N GLN A 452 -31.68 12.94 -3.03
CA GLN A 452 -31.67 11.49 -3.24
C GLN A 452 -30.66 11.04 -4.33
N ASP A 453 -29.46 11.61 -4.29
CA ASP A 453 -28.40 11.44 -5.28
C ASP A 453 -27.32 10.44 -4.83
N GLY A 454 -27.52 9.82 -3.66
CA GLY A 454 -26.60 8.90 -3.02
C GLY A 454 -25.72 9.54 -1.95
N TYR A 455 -25.74 10.87 -1.82
CA TYR A 455 -24.97 11.57 -0.81
C TYR A 455 -25.80 11.82 0.45
N PHE A 456 -25.25 11.44 1.59
CA PHE A 456 -25.91 11.66 2.88
C PHE A 456 -24.88 12.05 3.94
N TRP A 457 -25.37 12.47 5.10
CA TRP A 457 -24.51 12.93 6.20
C TRP A 457 -24.77 12.11 7.46
N THR A 458 -23.69 11.79 8.15
CA THR A 458 -23.69 11.07 9.43
C THR A 458 -22.88 11.83 10.46
N ASP A 459 -22.97 11.41 11.71
CA ASP A 459 -21.96 11.75 12.68
C ASP A 459 -20.61 11.08 12.32
N LEU A 460 -19.60 11.33 13.16
CA LEU A 460 -18.25 10.80 12.97
C LEU A 460 -18.16 9.28 13.12
N TYR A 461 -19.11 8.64 13.79
CA TYR A 461 -19.15 7.21 14.00
C TYR A 461 -19.94 6.48 12.92
N GLY A 462 -20.57 7.22 11.99
CA GLY A 462 -21.39 6.69 10.91
C GLY A 462 -22.85 6.47 11.31
N GLU A 463 -23.31 7.09 12.40
CA GLU A 463 -24.69 7.07 12.86
C GLU A 463 -25.47 8.28 12.32
N ALA A 464 -26.79 8.30 12.50
CA ALA A 464 -27.61 9.43 12.10
C ALA A 464 -27.14 10.73 12.77
N LEU A 465 -27.27 11.87 12.08
CA LEU A 465 -26.89 13.16 12.63
C LEU A 465 -27.59 13.44 13.96
N PRO A 466 -26.86 13.91 14.99
CA PRO A 466 -27.47 14.36 16.23
C PRO A 466 -28.46 15.50 15.98
N ALA A 467 -29.51 15.58 16.80
CA ALA A 467 -30.48 16.67 16.70
C ALA A 467 -29.77 18.04 16.76
N GLY A 468 -30.07 18.92 15.81
CA GLY A 468 -29.48 20.26 15.70
C GLY A 468 -28.15 20.33 14.96
N LYS A 469 -27.61 19.22 14.44
CA LYS A 469 -26.47 19.21 13.50
C LYS A 469 -26.97 19.22 12.06
N ASN A 470 -26.33 20.06 11.24
CA ASN A 470 -26.57 20.14 9.80
C ASN A 470 -25.42 19.52 9.00
N PRO A 471 -25.67 19.11 7.75
CA PRO A 471 -24.62 18.82 6.77
C PRO A 471 -23.49 19.85 6.78
N GLY A 472 -22.25 19.39 6.90
CA GLY A 472 -21.06 20.25 6.87
C GLY A 472 -20.59 20.75 8.23
N ASP A 473 -21.43 20.70 9.28
CA ASP A 473 -21.05 21.09 10.64
C ASP A 473 -19.84 20.29 11.16
N SER A 474 -19.10 20.86 12.12
CA SER A 474 -18.07 20.13 12.85
C SER A 474 -18.65 18.88 13.51
N GLY A 475 -17.94 17.75 13.38
CA GLY A 475 -18.36 16.44 13.83
C GLY A 475 -19.36 15.73 12.92
N THR A 476 -19.50 16.17 11.67
CA THR A 476 -20.30 15.49 10.64
C THR A 476 -19.44 15.05 9.47
N ILE A 477 -19.80 13.93 8.86
CA ILE A 477 -19.10 13.33 7.73
C ILE A 477 -20.11 13.08 6.61
N ARG A 478 -19.74 13.49 5.40
CA ARG A 478 -20.48 13.13 4.19
C ARG A 478 -20.21 11.65 3.89
N GLN A 479 -21.18 10.96 3.35
CA GLN A 479 -21.08 9.59 2.88
C GLN A 479 -21.55 9.55 1.44
N TYR A 480 -21.14 8.53 0.71
CA TYR A 480 -21.70 8.26 -0.62
C TYR A 480 -22.05 6.78 -0.79
N LEU A 481 -23.26 6.52 -1.24
CA LEU A 481 -23.71 5.21 -1.66
C LEU A 481 -24.65 5.36 -2.85
N LYS A 482 -24.23 4.84 -4.02
CA LYS A 482 -25.01 4.99 -5.26
C LYS A 482 -26.44 4.44 -5.07
N PRO A 483 -27.48 5.20 -5.44
CA PRO A 483 -28.86 4.73 -5.29
C PRO A 483 -29.11 3.37 -5.96
N GLY A 484 -29.69 2.44 -5.19
CA GLY A 484 -29.96 1.07 -5.62
C GLY A 484 -28.72 0.16 -5.68
N PHE A 485 -27.53 0.62 -5.28
CA PHE A 485 -26.34 -0.21 -5.26
C PHE A 485 -26.44 -1.32 -4.20
N ASP A 486 -25.98 -2.50 -4.61
CA ASP A 486 -25.81 -3.66 -3.76
C ASP A 486 -24.51 -4.35 -4.17
N SER A 487 -23.56 -4.42 -3.24
CA SER A 487 -22.26 -5.01 -3.54
C SER A 487 -22.31 -6.54 -3.65
N GLY A 488 -23.36 -7.19 -3.17
CA GLY A 488 -23.44 -8.63 -3.10
C GLY A 488 -23.91 -9.26 -4.41
N VAL A 489 -23.01 -9.97 -5.09
CA VAL A 489 -23.32 -10.73 -6.31
C VAL A 489 -23.65 -12.17 -5.92
N ASN A 490 -24.76 -12.71 -6.44
CA ASN A 490 -25.28 -14.04 -6.08
C ASN A 490 -25.55 -14.25 -4.57
N GLY A 491 -25.72 -13.17 -3.81
CA GLY A 491 -25.98 -13.22 -2.36
C GLY A 491 -24.73 -13.26 -1.48
N GLU A 492 -23.52 -13.26 -2.07
CA GLU A 492 -22.25 -13.21 -1.35
C GLU A 492 -21.63 -11.81 -1.44
N GLY A 493 -21.05 -11.35 -0.34
CA GLY A 493 -20.24 -10.13 -0.25
C GLY A 493 -18.75 -10.44 -0.28
N LEU A 494 -17.93 -9.40 -0.11
CA LEU A 494 -16.48 -9.52 -0.09
C LEU A 494 -16.01 -10.39 1.08
N GLN A 495 -15.20 -11.41 0.81
CA GLN A 495 -14.70 -12.34 1.83
C GLN A 495 -13.27 -12.80 1.54
N GLY A 496 -12.45 -12.93 2.59
CA GLY A 496 -11.06 -13.40 2.48
C GLY A 496 -10.09 -12.67 3.39
N GLY A 497 -8.83 -13.11 3.36
CA GLY A 497 -7.69 -12.40 3.93
C GLY A 497 -6.92 -11.68 2.81
N PHE A 498 -6.64 -10.40 2.99
CA PHE A 498 -6.00 -9.53 2.02
C PHE A 498 -4.85 -8.80 2.68
N SER A 499 -3.63 -9.05 2.23
CA SER A 499 -2.45 -8.38 2.78
C SER A 499 -2.18 -7.07 2.05
N THR A 500 -1.52 -6.12 2.70
CA THR A 500 -0.92 -4.99 2.00
C THR A 500 0.27 -5.50 1.19
N GLU A 501 0.26 -5.26 -0.10
CA GLU A 501 1.43 -5.40 -0.96
C GLU A 501 1.76 -4.00 -1.45
N ASP A 502 2.92 -3.46 -1.09
CA ASP A 502 3.61 -2.69 -2.11
C ASP A 502 5.13 -2.63 -1.93
N ALA A 503 5.87 -2.94 -3.00
CA ALA A 503 7.25 -2.48 -3.14
C ALA A 503 7.48 -1.67 -4.43
N TRP A 504 6.50 -1.54 -5.35
CA TRP A 504 6.46 -0.63 -6.52
C TRP A 504 5.32 -0.91 -7.54
N ARG A 505 4.09 -1.16 -7.06
CA ARG A 505 2.77 -1.38 -7.70
C ARG A 505 2.41 -2.80 -8.13
N GLY A 506 2.56 -3.78 -7.23
CA GLY A 506 2.13 -5.17 -7.45
C GLY A 506 0.59 -5.37 -7.54
N VAL A 507 0.16 -6.53 -8.04
CA VAL A 507 -1.24 -7.00 -8.06
C VAL A 507 -1.39 -8.21 -7.13
N TYR A 508 -2.46 -8.21 -6.34
CA TYR A 508 -2.79 -9.24 -5.36
C TYR A 508 -3.13 -10.60 -5.97
N LEU A 509 -2.58 -11.65 -5.38
CA LEU A 509 -2.96 -13.04 -5.61
C LEU A 509 -3.52 -13.67 -4.32
N ARG A 510 -4.49 -14.56 -4.50
CA ARG A 510 -5.08 -15.33 -3.39
C ARG A 510 -4.16 -16.51 -3.05
N GLY A 511 -3.27 -16.39 -2.05
CA GLY A 511 -2.42 -17.52 -1.64
C GLY A 511 -1.10 -17.13 -0.98
N VAL A 512 -0.46 -18.10 -0.33
CA VAL A 512 0.54 -17.97 0.75
C VAL A 512 1.93 -17.51 0.31
N GLY A 513 2.46 -16.50 1.01
CA GLY A 513 3.90 -16.23 1.14
C GLY A 513 4.45 -15.18 0.18
N VAL A 514 4.35 -13.90 0.58
CA VAL A 514 4.92 -12.76 -0.16
C VAL A 514 6.01 -12.09 0.69
N PRO A 515 7.15 -11.68 0.11
CA PRO A 515 8.26 -11.08 0.86
C PRO A 515 7.96 -9.69 1.45
N HIS A 516 8.63 -9.43 2.57
CA HIS A 516 8.38 -8.35 3.55
C HIS A 516 8.75 -6.94 3.07
N VAL A 517 7.87 -5.97 3.31
CA VAL A 517 8.14 -4.54 3.11
C VAL A 517 7.80 -3.79 4.40
N GLY A 518 8.75 -3.01 4.92
CA GLY A 518 8.57 -2.28 6.17
C GLY A 518 7.52 -1.19 6.07
N LEU A 519 6.50 -1.24 6.94
CA LEU A 519 5.31 -0.41 6.87
C LEU A 519 5.43 0.93 7.65
N GLU A 520 6.40 1.06 8.57
CA GLU A 520 6.50 2.15 9.55
C GLU A 520 7.93 2.72 9.71
N GLY A 521 8.82 2.53 8.73
CA GLY A 521 10.25 2.84 8.80
C GLY A 521 10.65 4.23 9.33
N GLY A 522 9.79 5.25 9.17
CA GLY A 522 10.00 6.63 9.59
C GLY A 522 9.95 6.86 11.11
N LEU A 523 9.49 5.90 11.90
CA LEU A 523 9.33 6.04 13.35
C LEU A 523 10.61 5.75 14.14
N THR A 524 11.67 5.26 13.48
CA THR A 524 12.95 4.92 14.14
C THR A 524 13.87 6.13 14.40
N GLY A 525 13.49 7.32 13.94
CA GLY A 525 14.28 8.56 14.07
C GLY A 525 13.76 9.58 15.10
N GLN A 526 12.60 9.34 15.73
CA GLN A 526 12.09 10.20 16.80
C GLN A 526 12.26 9.51 18.15
N ASN A 527 13.49 9.59 18.70
CA ASN A 527 13.75 9.35 20.13
C ASN A 527 13.93 10.68 20.84
#